data_AF-A0A924EHJ7-F1
#
_entry.id   AF-A0A924EHJ7-F1
#
_cell.length_a   1.000
_cell.length_b   1.000
_cell.length_c   1.000
_cell.angle_alpha   90.00
_cell.angle_beta   90.00
_cell.angle_gamma   90.00
#
_symmetry.space_group_name_H-M   'P 1'
#
loop_
_entity.id
_entity.type
_entity.pdbx_description
1 polymer ?
#
loop_
_entity_poly.entity_id
_entity_poly.type
_entity_poly.pdbx_seq_one_letter_code
_entity_poly.pdbx_strand_id
1 'polypeptide(L)'
;MIDPDISSFFSGLEATIAYAKKYQENNSEEFAFEFNPLIHFYDKGENQLSDMLAFFLDPEEKHGQKRLFVDIFLKELGLTEIVGFYTNVRVKREQPTDERRKIDIVLFFDNRYAIGVENKIWAPDQNMQVSDYYDWLDKHYPNRFSLIYLTPYGHSPSAIDESRKIIIKDHSTFTINLIKLWAEKCKADKVRHFLKDFSQFVDNEIKGCMFVSVNRRFF
;
A
#
# COMPACT_ATOMS: atom_id res chain seq x y z
N MET A 1 -42.94 8.81 -13.96
CA MET A 1 -42.24 8.87 -15.26
C MET A 1 -40.82 9.29 -14.96
N ILE A 2 -39.82 8.51 -15.38
CA ILE A 2 -38.41 8.92 -15.32
C ILE A 2 -38.22 10.02 -16.37
N ASP A 3 -37.47 11.06 -16.02
CA ASP A 3 -37.15 12.17 -16.91
C ASP A 3 -36.56 11.64 -18.25
N PRO A 4 -37.09 12.06 -19.42
CA PRO A 4 -36.57 11.66 -20.72
C PRO A 4 -35.07 11.87 -20.89
N ASP A 5 -34.50 12.92 -20.28
CA ASP A 5 -33.06 13.21 -20.34
C ASP A 5 -32.24 12.19 -19.54
N ILE A 6 -32.77 11.73 -18.41
CA ILE A 6 -32.17 10.66 -17.61
C ILE A 6 -32.18 9.34 -18.38
N SER A 7 -33.30 9.01 -19.04
CA SER A 7 -33.41 7.79 -19.86
C SER A 7 -32.44 7.79 -21.04
N SER A 8 -32.34 8.93 -21.74
CA SER A 8 -31.38 9.13 -22.83
C SER A 8 -29.94 8.97 -22.36
N PHE A 9 -29.57 9.58 -21.23
CA PHE A 9 -28.25 9.42 -20.63
C PHE A 9 -27.91 7.96 -20.33
N PHE A 10 -28.82 7.21 -19.69
CA PHE A 10 -28.58 5.80 -19.36
C PHE A 10 -28.44 4.93 -20.61
N SER A 11 -29.27 5.13 -21.64
CA SER A 11 -29.13 4.39 -22.90
C SER A 11 -27.79 4.67 -23.61
N GLY A 12 -27.30 5.91 -23.57
CA GLY A 12 -25.98 6.26 -24.09
C GLY A 12 -24.84 5.61 -23.31
N LEU A 13 -24.99 5.52 -21.98
CA LEU A 13 -24.04 4.82 -21.11
C LEU A 13 -24.02 3.32 -21.39
N GLU A 14 -25.19 2.69 -21.55
CA GLU A 14 -25.32 1.27 -21.89
C GLU A 14 -24.67 0.95 -23.24
N ALA A 15 -24.91 1.78 -24.27
CA ALA A 15 -24.28 1.62 -25.58
C ALA A 15 -22.75 1.74 -25.50
N THR A 16 -22.25 2.70 -24.71
CA THR A 16 -20.81 2.89 -24.49
C THR A 16 -20.18 1.70 -23.77
N ILE A 17 -20.84 1.17 -22.73
CA ILE A 17 -20.39 -0.03 -22.01
C ILE A 17 -20.39 -1.25 -22.94
N ALA A 18 -21.44 -1.44 -23.74
CA ALA A 18 -21.52 -2.54 -24.69
C ALA A 18 -20.40 -2.48 -25.73
N TYR A 19 -20.11 -1.27 -26.24
CA TYR A 19 -18.98 -1.05 -27.15
C TYR A 19 -17.64 -1.39 -26.49
N ALA A 20 -17.40 -0.90 -25.27
CA ALA A 20 -16.17 -1.17 -24.54
C ALA A 20 -15.96 -2.67 -24.27
N LYS A 21 -17.02 -3.39 -23.87
CA LYS A 21 -16.98 -4.84 -23.67
C LYS A 21 -16.63 -5.58 -24.96
N LYS A 22 -17.30 -5.24 -26.06
CA LYS A 22 -17.02 -5.85 -27.37
C LYS A 22 -15.60 -5.56 -27.86
N TYR A 23 -15.10 -4.36 -27.62
CA TYR A 23 -13.70 -4.02 -27.90
C TYR A 23 -12.75 -4.87 -27.05
N GLN A 24 -13.02 -5.04 -25.75
CA GLN A 24 -12.21 -5.89 -24.88
C GLN A 24 -12.22 -7.35 -25.35
N GLU A 25 -13.39 -7.91 -25.67
CA GLU A 25 -13.53 -9.27 -26.19
C GLU A 25 -12.71 -9.47 -27.47
N ASN A 26 -12.91 -8.58 -28.46
CA ASN A 26 -12.26 -8.66 -29.77
C ASN A 26 -10.73 -8.52 -29.73
N ASN A 27 -10.19 -7.85 -28.70
CA ASN A 27 -8.76 -7.63 -28.57
C ASN A 27 -8.17 -8.34 -27.33
N SER A 28 -8.91 -9.29 -26.75
CA SER A 28 -8.52 -9.99 -25.51
C SER A 28 -7.24 -10.81 -25.69
N GLU A 29 -7.05 -11.43 -26.85
CA GLU A 29 -5.85 -12.20 -27.19
C GLU A 29 -4.58 -11.34 -27.24
N GLU A 30 -4.69 -10.08 -27.66
CA GLU A 30 -3.54 -9.17 -27.80
C GLU A 30 -3.20 -8.46 -26.48
N PHE A 31 -4.21 -8.01 -25.73
CA PHE A 31 -4.00 -7.15 -24.56
C PHE A 31 -4.21 -7.82 -23.21
N ALA A 32 -4.86 -8.99 -23.18
CA ALA A 32 -5.16 -9.73 -21.95
C ALA A 32 -5.75 -8.86 -20.82
N PHE A 33 -6.82 -8.11 -21.13
CA PHE A 33 -7.38 -7.07 -20.24
C PHE A 33 -7.73 -7.53 -18.81
N GLU A 34 -8.03 -8.81 -18.61
CA GLU A 34 -8.39 -9.39 -17.32
C GLU A 34 -7.24 -10.18 -16.65
N PHE A 35 -6.08 -10.24 -17.29
CA PHE A 35 -4.94 -10.95 -16.78
C PHE A 35 -4.15 -10.07 -15.81
N ASN A 36 -4.12 -10.47 -14.55
CA ASN A 36 -3.25 -9.93 -13.53
C ASN A 36 -2.72 -11.10 -12.68
N PRO A 37 -1.42 -11.42 -12.75
CA PRO A 37 -0.88 -12.60 -12.10
C PRO A 37 -1.00 -12.54 -10.57
N LEU A 38 -1.06 -11.35 -9.97
CA LEU A 38 -1.20 -11.19 -8.53
C LEU A 38 -2.61 -11.52 -8.06
N ILE A 39 -3.63 -11.22 -8.87
CA ILE A 39 -5.03 -11.55 -8.55
C ILE A 39 -5.28 -13.06 -8.68
N HIS A 40 -4.65 -13.71 -9.65
CA HIS A 40 -4.93 -15.12 -9.98
C HIS A 40 -4.05 -16.12 -9.22
N PHE A 41 -2.81 -15.77 -8.89
CA PHE A 41 -1.84 -16.73 -8.36
C PHE A 41 -1.22 -16.34 -7.02
N TYR A 42 -1.45 -15.13 -6.54
CA TYR A 42 -0.87 -14.67 -5.28
C TYR A 42 -1.89 -14.80 -4.15
N ASP A 43 -1.44 -15.32 -3.01
CA ASP A 43 -2.28 -15.42 -1.83
C ASP A 43 -2.66 -14.03 -1.32
N LYS A 44 -3.90 -13.89 -0.88
CA LYS A 44 -4.42 -12.65 -0.31
C LYS A 44 -3.98 -12.51 1.14
N GLY A 45 -3.59 -11.31 1.55
CA GLY A 45 -3.27 -11.04 2.95
C GLY A 45 -2.36 -9.84 3.19
N GLU A 46 -2.34 -9.40 4.45
CA GLU A 46 -1.52 -8.28 4.92
C GLU A 46 -0.02 -8.57 4.78
N ASN A 47 0.40 -9.80 5.12
CA ASN A 47 1.78 -10.23 4.98
C ASN A 47 2.25 -10.12 3.53
N GLN A 48 1.46 -10.62 2.59
CA GLN A 48 1.73 -10.58 1.16
C GLN A 48 1.88 -9.16 0.61
N LEU A 49 1.09 -8.21 1.10
CA LEU A 49 1.29 -6.81 0.76
C LEU A 49 2.61 -6.28 1.35
N SER A 50 2.92 -6.65 2.60
CA SER A 50 4.18 -6.29 3.25
C SER A 50 5.41 -6.89 2.54
N ASP A 51 5.31 -8.09 1.96
CA ASP A 51 6.34 -8.69 1.09
C ASP A 51 6.67 -7.75 -0.07
N MET A 52 5.64 -7.34 -0.83
CA MET A 52 5.82 -6.54 -2.03
C MET A 52 6.29 -5.12 -1.71
N LEU A 53 5.72 -4.49 -0.66
CA LEU A 53 6.16 -3.17 -0.22
C LEU A 53 7.63 -3.20 0.22
N ALA A 54 8.03 -4.18 1.03
CA ALA A 54 9.42 -4.30 1.46
C ALA A 54 10.37 -4.53 0.26
N PHE A 55 9.97 -5.37 -0.70
CA PHE A 55 10.74 -5.62 -1.92
C PHE A 55 11.00 -4.34 -2.70
N PHE A 56 9.99 -3.47 -2.87
CA PHE A 56 10.16 -2.22 -3.60
C PHE A 56 10.86 -1.12 -2.80
N LEU A 57 10.81 -1.18 -1.46
CA LEU A 57 11.46 -0.21 -0.60
C LEU A 57 12.96 -0.48 -0.39
N ASP A 58 13.47 -1.65 -0.77
CA ASP A 58 14.88 -2.00 -0.64
C ASP A 58 15.68 -1.71 -1.93
N PRO A 59 16.58 -0.71 -1.95
CA PRO A 59 17.35 -0.34 -3.15
C PRO A 59 18.26 -1.43 -3.72
N GLU A 60 18.59 -2.45 -2.91
CA GLU A 60 19.45 -3.56 -3.30
C GLU A 60 18.65 -4.79 -3.80
N GLU A 61 17.32 -4.71 -3.81
CA GLU A 61 16.46 -5.75 -4.36
C GLU A 61 16.45 -5.82 -5.89
N LYS A 62 15.93 -6.94 -6.40
CA LYS A 62 16.01 -7.30 -7.83
C LYS A 62 15.16 -6.44 -8.77
N HIS A 63 14.40 -5.46 -8.26
CA HIS A 63 13.73 -4.48 -9.11
C HIS A 63 14.71 -3.51 -9.79
N GLY A 64 15.93 -3.36 -9.25
CA GLY A 64 17.04 -2.65 -9.92
C GLY A 64 16.81 -1.14 -10.13
N GLN A 65 15.87 -0.53 -9.40
CA GLN A 65 15.58 0.90 -9.50
C GLN A 65 16.38 1.75 -8.50
N LYS A 66 17.29 1.12 -7.73
CA LYS A 66 18.08 1.78 -6.69
C LYS A 66 17.17 2.55 -5.74
N ARG A 67 17.58 3.75 -5.30
CA ARG A 67 16.87 4.55 -4.29
C ARG A 67 15.55 5.16 -4.76
N LEU A 68 15.17 5.01 -6.03
CA LEU A 68 14.01 5.69 -6.61
C LEU A 68 12.74 5.52 -5.77
N PHE A 69 12.42 4.29 -5.39
CA PHE A 69 11.15 3.98 -4.74
C PHE A 69 11.11 4.44 -3.28
N VAL A 70 12.17 4.18 -2.52
CA VAL A 70 12.30 4.68 -1.14
C VAL A 70 12.38 6.21 -1.08
N ASP A 71 13.05 6.87 -2.04
CA ASP A 71 13.11 8.33 -2.09
C ASP A 71 11.73 8.95 -2.38
N ILE A 72 10.94 8.32 -3.26
CA ILE A 72 9.54 8.73 -3.49
C ILE A 72 8.70 8.47 -2.23
N PHE A 73 8.84 7.32 -1.59
CA PHE A 73 8.12 6.99 -0.36
C PHE A 73 8.35 8.01 0.75
N LEU A 74 9.61 8.37 1.01
CA LEU A 74 9.98 9.39 1.99
C LEU A 74 9.34 10.75 1.67
N LYS A 75 9.33 11.17 0.40
CA LYS A 75 8.71 12.43 -0.04
C LYS A 75 7.19 12.44 0.20
N GLU A 76 6.50 11.37 -0.20
CA GLU A 76 5.04 11.26 -0.03
C GLU A 76 4.61 11.19 1.45
N LEU A 77 5.52 10.79 2.33
CA LEU A 77 5.35 10.83 3.79
C LEU A 77 5.67 12.19 4.41
N GLY A 78 6.27 13.12 3.65
CA GLY A 78 6.75 14.40 4.15
C GLY A 78 8.11 14.34 4.88
N LEU A 79 8.80 13.19 4.86
CA LEU A 79 10.10 12.96 5.48
C LEU A 79 11.26 13.39 4.56
N THR A 80 11.12 14.57 3.98
CA THR A 80 12.04 15.09 2.94
C THR A 80 13.45 15.37 3.45
N GLU A 81 13.61 15.57 4.75
CA GLU A 81 14.88 15.77 5.44
C GLU A 81 15.78 14.52 5.42
N ILE A 82 15.19 13.33 5.20
CA ILE A 82 15.94 12.08 5.09
C ILE A 82 16.44 11.88 3.65
N VAL A 83 15.69 12.39 2.67
CA VAL A 83 15.94 12.16 1.24
C VAL A 83 17.33 12.69 0.85
N GLY A 84 18.18 11.80 0.32
CA GLY A 84 19.54 12.14 -0.10
C GLY A 84 20.57 12.26 1.03
N PHE A 85 20.16 12.15 2.30
CA PHE A 85 21.04 12.24 3.47
C PHE A 85 21.41 10.88 4.08
N TYR A 86 20.99 9.77 3.46
CA TYR A 86 21.40 8.41 3.82
C TYR A 86 22.28 7.78 2.74
N THR A 87 23.21 6.92 3.18
CA THR A 87 24.08 6.16 2.26
C THR A 87 23.50 4.78 1.99
N ASN A 88 23.01 4.12 3.04
CA ASN A 88 22.46 2.77 3.00
C ASN A 88 21.10 2.74 3.70
N VAL A 89 20.19 1.95 3.16
CA VAL A 89 18.95 1.56 3.81
C VAL A 89 18.89 0.05 3.88
N ARG A 90 18.56 -0.49 5.05
CA ARG A 90 18.30 -1.92 5.24
C ARG A 90 16.83 -2.10 5.53
N VAL A 91 16.14 -2.88 4.71
CA VAL A 91 14.73 -3.21 4.92
C VAL A 91 14.64 -4.56 5.61
N LYS A 92 13.85 -4.64 6.68
CA LYS A 92 13.52 -5.90 7.34
C LYS A 92 12.02 -6.06 7.44
N ARG A 93 11.56 -7.29 7.30
CA ARG A 93 10.19 -7.67 7.58
C ARG A 93 10.08 -8.36 8.91
N GLU A 94 8.88 -8.31 9.48
CA GLU A 94 8.53 -9.03 10.70
C GLU A 94 9.56 -8.79 11.82
N GLN A 95 9.98 -7.53 12.00
CA GLN A 95 11.02 -7.16 12.97
C GLN A 95 10.48 -7.42 14.39
N PRO A 96 11.05 -8.39 15.13
CA PRO A 96 10.56 -8.70 16.46
C PRO A 96 10.80 -7.51 17.42
N THR A 97 9.84 -7.32 18.31
CA THR A 97 9.92 -6.41 19.45
C THR A 97 10.17 -7.18 20.74
N ASP A 98 10.44 -6.45 21.83
CA ASP A 98 10.66 -7.03 23.16
C ASP A 98 9.40 -7.75 23.68
N GLU A 99 8.21 -7.35 23.21
CA GLU A 99 6.89 -7.89 23.59
C GLU A 99 6.45 -9.10 22.74
N ARG A 100 7.38 -9.79 22.06
CA ARG A 100 7.11 -10.92 21.15
C ARG A 100 6.14 -10.60 20.00
N ARG A 101 5.93 -9.32 19.71
CA ARG A 101 5.23 -8.84 18.51
C ARG A 101 6.23 -8.58 17.41
N LYS A 102 5.74 -8.32 16.18
CA LYS A 102 6.60 -8.06 15.03
C LYS A 102 6.08 -6.89 14.23
N ILE A 103 6.92 -5.87 14.03
CA ILE A 103 6.61 -4.76 13.12
C ILE A 103 6.68 -5.29 11.69
N ASP A 104 5.65 -5.07 10.88
CA ASP A 104 5.54 -5.67 9.54
C ASP A 104 6.73 -5.35 8.64
N ILE A 105 7.15 -4.07 8.61
CA ILE A 105 8.34 -3.62 7.87
C ILE A 105 9.09 -2.58 8.71
N VAL A 106 10.42 -2.67 8.75
CA VAL A 106 11.29 -1.63 9.30
C VAL A 106 12.39 -1.27 8.31
N LEU A 107 12.51 0.02 7.99
CA LEU A 107 13.58 0.58 7.18
C LEU A 107 14.61 1.23 8.13
N PHE A 108 15.86 0.77 8.08
CA PHE A 108 16.96 1.32 8.85
C PHE A 108 17.89 2.12 7.95
N PHE A 109 17.95 3.44 8.16
CA PHE A 109 18.79 4.36 7.40
C PHE A 109 20.09 4.61 8.15
N ASP A 110 21.22 4.11 7.63
CA ASP A 110 22.56 4.21 8.22
C ASP A 110 22.66 3.85 9.72
N ASN A 111 21.73 3.03 10.24
CA ASN A 111 21.52 2.83 11.69
C ASN A 111 21.35 4.13 12.50
N ARG A 112 20.96 5.23 11.84
CA ARG A 112 20.75 6.55 12.44
C ARG A 112 19.30 6.97 12.49
N TYR A 113 18.46 6.45 11.60
CA TYR A 113 17.02 6.70 11.61
C TYR A 113 16.28 5.40 11.28
N ALA A 114 15.10 5.21 11.86
CA ALA A 114 14.25 4.06 11.57
C ALA A 114 12.84 4.49 11.15
N ILE A 115 12.27 3.80 10.16
CA ILE A 115 10.85 3.91 9.82
C ILE A 115 10.22 2.55 10.06
N GLY A 116 9.32 2.47 11.03
CA GLY A 116 8.43 1.32 11.19
C GLY A 116 7.18 1.51 10.35
N VAL A 117 6.72 0.45 9.69
CA VAL A 117 5.46 0.41 8.97
C VAL A 117 4.66 -0.76 9.51
N GLU A 118 3.45 -0.48 9.98
CA GLU A 118 2.43 -1.48 10.27
C GLU A 118 1.35 -1.42 9.18
N ASN A 119 1.08 -2.55 8.56
CA ASN A 119 0.26 -2.70 7.36
C ASN A 119 -1.02 -3.49 7.68
N LYS A 120 -2.15 -2.80 7.73
CA LYS A 120 -3.46 -3.38 8.02
C LYS A 120 -4.39 -3.29 6.82
N ILE A 121 -5.04 -4.40 6.47
CA ILE A 121 -6.08 -4.46 5.44
C ILE A 121 -7.37 -5.11 5.97
N TRP A 122 -7.24 -6.20 6.73
CA TRP A 122 -8.34 -7.10 7.05
C TRP A 122 -8.55 -7.28 8.55
N ALA A 123 -7.49 -7.23 9.35
CA ALA A 123 -7.54 -7.57 10.75
C ALA A 123 -7.95 -6.38 11.63
N PRO A 124 -8.84 -6.56 12.62
CA PRO A 124 -9.04 -5.57 13.67
C PRO A 124 -7.75 -5.40 14.48
N ASP A 125 -7.54 -4.20 15.00
CA ASP A 125 -6.36 -3.87 15.77
C ASP A 125 -6.16 -4.84 16.93
N GLN A 126 -4.94 -5.36 17.05
CA GLN A 126 -4.52 -5.99 18.28
C GLN A 126 -4.24 -4.90 19.31
N ASN A 127 -4.83 -5.02 20.50
CA ASN A 127 -4.70 -4.02 21.56
C ASN A 127 -3.22 -3.75 21.89
N MET A 128 -2.85 -2.47 22.04
CA MET A 128 -1.50 -1.98 22.34
C MET A 128 -0.43 -2.20 21.26
N GLN A 129 -0.76 -2.79 20.11
CA GLN A 129 0.25 -3.18 19.11
C GLN A 129 1.09 -1.99 18.63
N VAL A 130 0.44 -0.89 18.29
CA VAL A 130 1.12 0.35 17.85
C VAL A 130 1.93 0.97 18.98
N SER A 131 1.48 0.85 20.23
CA SER A 131 2.21 1.32 21.41
C SER A 131 3.56 0.59 21.53
N ASP A 132 3.54 -0.74 21.50
CA ASP A 132 4.76 -1.54 21.64
C ASP A 132 5.78 -1.27 20.53
N TYR A 133 5.28 -0.99 19.31
CA TYR A 133 6.14 -0.66 18.17
C TYR A 133 6.78 0.70 18.32
N TYR A 134 6.00 1.68 18.78
CA TYR A 134 6.51 3.01 19.10
C TYR A 134 7.58 2.93 20.18
N ASP A 135 7.33 2.19 21.28
CA ASP A 135 8.28 2.03 22.39
C ASP A 135 9.56 1.32 21.94
N TRP A 136 9.44 0.29 21.10
CA TRP A 136 10.60 -0.38 20.53
C TRP A 136 11.42 0.56 19.64
N LEU A 137 10.78 1.34 18.77
CA LEU A 137 11.46 2.30 17.90
C LEU A 137 12.12 3.43 18.70
N ASP A 138 11.44 3.99 19.69
CA ASP A 138 11.99 5.08 20.52
C ASP A 138 13.16 4.60 21.37
N LYS A 139 13.08 3.38 21.93
CA LYS A 139 14.19 2.76 22.68
C LYS A 139 15.46 2.60 21.83
N HIS A 140 15.33 2.22 20.56
CA HIS A 140 16.48 1.95 19.69
C HIS A 140 16.93 3.16 18.86
N TYR A 141 16.01 4.08 18.57
CA TYR A 141 16.21 5.26 17.72
C TYR A 141 15.58 6.51 18.37
N PRO A 142 16.00 6.91 19.58
CA PRO A 142 15.34 7.97 20.34
C PRO A 142 15.30 9.28 19.54
N ASN A 143 14.09 9.85 19.40
CA ASN A 143 13.79 11.04 18.60
C ASN A 143 14.22 10.98 17.11
N ARG A 144 14.53 9.78 16.59
CA ARG A 144 15.04 9.56 15.22
C ARG A 144 14.30 8.41 14.56
N PHE A 145 12.97 8.43 14.68
CA PHE A 145 12.13 7.46 14.01
C PHE A 145 10.81 8.07 13.56
N SER A 146 10.17 7.37 12.63
CA SER A 146 8.76 7.54 12.30
C SER A 146 8.06 6.18 12.37
N LEU A 147 6.83 6.16 12.87
CA LEU A 147 5.97 4.99 12.82
C LEU A 147 4.78 5.29 11.91
N ILE A 148 4.64 4.49 10.85
CA ILE A 148 3.60 4.62 9.84
C ILE A 148 2.56 3.55 10.09
N TYR A 149 1.30 3.99 10.19
CA TYR A 149 0.15 3.12 10.31
C TYR A 149 -0.64 3.16 8.99
N LEU A 150 -0.56 2.07 8.21
CA LEU A 150 -1.29 1.90 6.96
C LEU A 150 -2.56 1.10 7.20
N THR A 151 -3.71 1.67 6.87
CA THR A 151 -5.02 1.01 6.97
C THR A 151 -5.80 1.15 5.67
N PRO A 152 -6.92 0.44 5.43
CA PRO A 152 -7.65 0.56 4.17
C PRO A 152 -8.11 2.00 3.87
N TYR A 153 -8.59 2.71 4.89
CA TYR A 153 -9.27 4.01 4.78
C TYR A 153 -8.81 5.05 5.82
N GLY A 154 -7.64 4.87 6.44
CA GLY A 154 -6.99 5.90 7.25
C GLY A 154 -7.56 6.07 8.66
N HIS A 155 -8.16 5.03 9.23
CA HIS A 155 -8.61 5.08 10.62
C HIS A 155 -7.41 5.04 11.58
N SER A 156 -7.55 5.74 12.70
CA SER A 156 -6.57 5.71 13.79
C SER A 156 -6.53 4.33 14.45
N PRO A 157 -5.35 3.93 14.98
CA PRO A 157 -5.28 2.72 15.79
C PRO A 157 -6.11 2.85 17.06
N SER A 158 -6.63 1.72 17.53
CA SER A 158 -7.59 1.62 18.62
C SER A 158 -7.01 1.99 19.99
N ALA A 159 -5.70 1.88 20.16
CA ALA A 159 -5.01 2.15 21.42
C ALA A 159 -3.63 2.79 21.15
N ILE A 160 -3.59 4.12 21.18
CA ILE A 160 -2.35 4.90 21.21
C ILE A 160 -2.54 6.16 22.07
N ASP A 161 -1.50 6.54 22.80
CA ASP A 161 -1.43 7.82 23.50
C ASP A 161 -1.39 8.98 22.49
N GLU A 162 -2.25 9.98 22.64
CA GLU A 162 -2.34 11.17 21.77
C GLU A 162 -1.02 11.96 21.68
N SER A 163 -0.14 11.84 22.68
CA SER A 163 1.18 12.48 22.67
C SER A 163 2.18 11.81 21.71
N ARG A 164 1.92 10.55 21.31
CA ARG A 164 2.79 9.79 20.40
C ARG A 164 2.50 10.19 18.96
N LYS A 165 3.52 10.72 18.29
CA LYS A 165 3.41 11.14 16.89
C LYS A 165 3.57 9.93 15.97
N ILE A 166 2.47 9.51 15.35
CA ILE A 166 2.46 8.51 14.28
C ILE A 166 1.97 9.13 12.98
N ILE A 167 2.38 8.54 11.85
CA ILE A 167 1.93 8.94 10.52
C ILE A 167 0.84 7.96 10.09
N ILE A 168 -0.41 8.41 10.06
CA ILE A 168 -1.53 7.60 9.56
C ILE A 168 -1.68 7.85 8.05
N LYS A 169 -1.70 6.77 7.28
CA LYS A 169 -1.93 6.80 5.83
C LYS A 169 -2.89 5.68 5.46
N ASP A 170 -3.54 5.80 4.31
CA ASP A 170 -4.51 4.82 3.86
C ASP A 170 -4.09 4.13 2.55
N HIS A 171 -4.56 2.91 2.34
CA HIS A 171 -4.30 2.21 1.10
C HIS A 171 -5.09 2.79 -0.07
N SER A 172 -6.34 3.22 0.18
CA SER A 172 -7.28 3.67 -0.86
C SER A 172 -6.80 4.89 -1.64
N THR A 173 -5.93 5.70 -1.03
CA THR A 173 -5.35 6.89 -1.63
C THR A 173 -3.82 6.82 -1.62
N PHE A 174 -3.19 6.78 -0.44
CA PHE A 174 -1.74 6.92 -0.34
C PHE A 174 -1.00 5.75 -0.99
N THR A 175 -1.33 4.50 -0.66
CA THR A 175 -0.58 3.35 -1.22
C THR A 175 -0.82 3.21 -2.72
N ILE A 176 -2.06 3.34 -3.19
CA ILE A 176 -2.38 3.28 -4.62
C ILE A 176 -1.66 4.40 -5.38
N ASN A 177 -1.67 5.63 -4.88
CA ASN A 177 -1.00 6.76 -5.55
C ASN A 177 0.52 6.62 -5.52
N LEU A 178 1.08 6.12 -4.42
CA LEU A 178 2.50 5.79 -4.32
C LEU A 178 2.93 4.78 -5.39
N ILE A 179 2.21 3.67 -5.53
CA ILE A 179 2.52 2.63 -6.52
C ILE A 179 2.36 3.17 -7.95
N LYS A 180 1.33 3.98 -8.21
CA LYS A 180 1.15 4.65 -9.51
C LYS A 180 2.30 5.60 -9.83
N LEU A 181 2.75 6.38 -8.86
CA LEU A 181 3.89 7.28 -9.01
C LEU A 181 5.19 6.49 -9.22
N TRP A 182 5.38 5.37 -8.52
CA TRP A 182 6.47 4.45 -8.80
C TRP A 182 6.43 3.92 -10.23
N ALA A 183 5.25 3.52 -10.72
CA ALA A 183 5.09 3.04 -12.10
C ALA A 183 5.44 4.14 -13.12
N GLU A 184 5.02 5.38 -12.88
CA GLU A 184 5.33 6.53 -13.72
C GLU A 184 6.84 6.83 -13.76
N LYS A 185 7.51 6.81 -12.61
CA LYS A 185 8.92 7.22 -12.51
C LYS A 185 9.93 6.10 -12.78
N CYS A 186 9.52 4.84 -12.69
CA CYS A 186 10.46 3.73 -12.89
C CYS A 186 10.95 3.65 -14.35
N LYS A 187 12.21 3.24 -14.49
CA LYS A 187 12.90 3.18 -15.78
C LYS A 187 12.59 1.89 -16.54
N ALA A 188 12.44 0.77 -15.83
CA ALA A 188 12.30 -0.54 -16.46
C ALA A 188 10.83 -0.89 -16.74
N ASP A 189 10.52 -1.20 -18.00
CA ASP A 189 9.15 -1.50 -18.45
C ASP A 189 8.55 -2.71 -17.73
N LYS A 190 9.34 -3.77 -17.50
CA LYS A 190 8.89 -4.93 -16.73
C LYS A 190 8.43 -4.58 -15.32
N VAL A 191 9.13 -3.62 -14.68
CA VAL A 191 8.78 -3.15 -13.34
C VAL A 191 7.52 -2.29 -13.40
N ARG A 192 7.40 -1.46 -14.44
CA ARG A 192 6.21 -0.63 -14.67
C ARG A 192 4.95 -1.45 -14.81
N HIS A 193 4.99 -2.51 -15.64
CA HIS A 193 3.83 -3.39 -15.82
C HIS A 193 3.46 -4.09 -14.51
N PHE A 194 4.45 -4.63 -13.79
CA PHE A 194 4.21 -5.22 -12.47
C PHE A 194 3.58 -4.23 -11.48
N LEU A 195 4.07 -2.98 -11.43
CA LEU A 195 3.51 -1.97 -10.53
C LEU A 195 2.06 -1.59 -10.90
N LYS A 196 1.69 -1.62 -12.17
CA LYS A 196 0.29 -1.45 -12.59
C LYS A 196 -0.58 -2.60 -12.08
N ASP A 197 -0.11 -3.84 -12.24
CA ASP A 197 -0.80 -5.03 -11.73
C ASP A 197 -0.91 -4.99 -10.20
N PHE A 198 0.15 -4.56 -9.52
CA PHE A 198 0.19 -4.42 -8.08
C PHE A 198 -0.77 -3.35 -7.57
N SER A 199 -0.87 -2.20 -8.25
CA SER A 199 -1.85 -1.17 -7.89
C SER A 199 -3.28 -1.68 -8.03
N GLN A 200 -3.59 -2.47 -9.06
CA GLN A 200 -4.91 -3.07 -9.23
C GLN A 200 -5.20 -4.14 -8.17
N PHE A 201 -4.21 -4.96 -7.84
CA PHE A 201 -4.31 -5.95 -6.77
C PHE A 201 -4.65 -5.29 -5.43
N VAL A 202 -3.91 -4.25 -5.05
CA VAL A 202 -4.15 -3.50 -3.80
C VAL A 202 -5.56 -2.87 -3.78
N ASP A 203 -6.00 -2.26 -4.88
CA ASP A 203 -7.35 -1.71 -5.01
C ASP A 203 -8.44 -2.79 -4.81
N ASN A 204 -8.23 -3.99 -5.36
CA ASN A 204 -9.15 -5.11 -5.18
C ASN A 204 -9.19 -5.64 -3.74
N GLU A 205 -8.05 -5.72 -3.06
CA GLU A 205 -7.99 -6.13 -1.65
C GLU A 205 -8.77 -5.14 -0.76
N ILE A 206 -8.60 -3.83 -0.97
CA ILE A 206 -9.31 -2.78 -0.23
C ILE A 206 -10.82 -2.83 -0.49
N LYS A 207 -11.23 -2.99 -1.76
CA LYS A 207 -12.65 -3.16 -2.11
C LYS A 207 -13.24 -4.40 -1.46
N GLY A 208 -12.51 -5.51 -1.46
CA GLY A 208 -12.90 -6.72 -0.76
C GLY A 208 -13.14 -6.49 0.74
N CYS A 209 -12.31 -5.66 1.40
CA CYS A 209 -12.54 -5.26 2.80
C CYS A 209 -13.87 -4.53 2.97
N MET A 210 -14.24 -3.62 2.06
CA MET A 210 -15.51 -2.89 2.13
C MET A 210 -16.71 -3.84 2.13
N PHE A 211 -16.72 -4.84 1.24
CA PHE A 211 -17.81 -5.82 1.17
C PHE A 211 -17.95 -6.65 2.45
N VAL A 212 -16.84 -7.02 3.09
CA VAL A 212 -16.86 -7.74 4.38
C VAL A 212 -17.36 -6.84 5.51
N SER A 213 -16.93 -5.58 5.57
CA SER A 213 -17.39 -4.62 6.59
C SER A 213 -18.88 -4.28 6.49
N VAL A 214 -19.43 -4.19 5.26
CA VAL A 214 -20.86 -3.96 5.04
C VAL A 214 -21.68 -5.17 5.50
N ASN A 215 -21.27 -6.39 5.16
CA ASN A 215 -22.00 -7.60 5.55
C ASN A 215 -21.98 -7.88 7.07
N ARG A 216 -20.95 -7.41 7.80
CA ARG A 216 -20.93 -7.51 9.28
C ARG A 216 -21.86 -6.54 10.01
N ARG A 217 -22.45 -5.53 9.33
CA ARG A 217 -23.45 -4.63 9.94
C ARG A 217 -24.89 -5.16 9.86
N PHE A 218 -25.11 -6.30 9.19
CA PHE A 218 -26.43 -6.89 8.99
C PHE A 218 -26.65 -8.21 9.76
N PHE A 219 -25.77 -8.54 10.72
CA PHE A 219 -25.92 -9.68 11.64
C PHE A 219 -25.73 -9.24 13.09
#